data_AF-A0A261RV20-F1
#
_entry.id   AF-A0A261RV20-F1
#
_cell.length_a   1.000
_cell.length_b   1.000
_cell.length_c   1.000
_cell.angle_alpha   90.00
_cell.angle_beta   90.00
_cell.angle_gamma   90.00
#
_symmetry.space_group_name_H-M   'P 1'
#
loop_
_entity.id
_entity.type
_entity.pdbx_description
1 polymer ?
#
loop_
_entity_poly.entity_id
_entity_poly.type
_entity_poly.pdbx_seq_one_letter_code
_entity_poly.pdbx_strand_id
1 'polypeptide(L)'
;MVELFSGQIQVQYGQAYIGLTGPFDGDMGGCFLGQGNGLCGARVPAILFLVTGLHTGVVGIDIRLCDAEPALDEGWEEIVEVSFSAPVGRSGWWSGRRMRVCGCRLRPRLIVRGIRRGGWRRGMR
;
A
#
# COMPACT_ATOMS: atom_id res chain seq x y z
N MET A 1 -9.30 15.19 -1.46
CA MET A 1 -9.13 13.80 -0.95
C MET A 1 -10.20 12.87 -1.50
N VAL A 2 -9.83 11.70 -2.03
CA VAL A 2 -10.72 10.67 -2.60
C VAL A 2 -10.41 9.32 -1.96
N GLU A 3 -11.41 8.61 -1.45
CA GLU A 3 -11.22 7.24 -0.98
C GLU A 3 -11.08 6.28 -2.17
N LEU A 4 -10.00 5.50 -2.18
CA LEU A 4 -9.79 4.46 -3.17
C LEU A 4 -10.23 3.08 -2.63
N PHE A 5 -10.01 2.82 -1.35
CA PHE A 5 -10.42 1.59 -0.66
C PHE A 5 -10.51 1.82 0.84
N SER A 6 -11.55 1.29 1.47
CA SER A 6 -11.65 1.13 2.92
C SER A 6 -12.16 -0.27 3.22
N GLY A 7 -11.46 -1.02 4.06
CA GLY A 7 -11.90 -2.36 4.43
C GLY A 7 -10.81 -3.25 5.04
N GLN A 8 -11.10 -4.54 5.04
CA GLN A 8 -10.22 -5.57 5.58
C GLN A 8 -9.58 -6.40 4.48
N ILE A 9 -8.32 -6.78 4.69
CA ILE A 9 -7.52 -7.56 3.75
C ILE A 9 -6.94 -8.78 4.45
N GLN A 10 -6.84 -9.89 3.73
CA GLN A 10 -6.10 -11.07 4.18
C GLN A 10 -4.62 -10.85 3.88
N VAL A 11 -3.79 -11.00 4.91
CA VAL A 11 -2.34 -10.95 4.86
C VAL A 11 -1.80 -12.35 5.04
N GLN A 12 -0.80 -12.69 4.24
CA GLN A 12 0.04 -13.86 4.44
C GLN A 12 1.49 -13.46 4.29
N TYR A 13 2.39 -14.12 5.04
CA TYR A 13 3.82 -13.84 5.03
C TYR A 13 4.20 -12.39 5.37
N GLY A 14 3.38 -11.70 6.17
CA GLY A 14 3.62 -10.31 6.54
C GLY A 14 3.36 -9.31 5.41
N GLN A 15 2.78 -9.75 4.30
CA GLN A 15 2.70 -8.94 3.08
C GLN A 15 1.32 -8.99 2.42
N ALA A 16 1.02 -7.93 1.69
CA ALA A 16 -0.10 -7.84 0.77
C ALA A 16 0.30 -6.93 -0.40
N TYR A 17 -0.33 -7.09 -1.55
CA TYR A 17 -0.11 -6.19 -2.67
C TYR A 17 -1.40 -5.91 -3.42
N ILE A 18 -1.40 -4.78 -4.13
CA ILE A 18 -2.46 -4.32 -5.01
C ILE A 18 -1.86 -4.23 -6.40
N GLY A 19 -2.44 -4.95 -7.36
CA GLY A 19 -2.06 -4.88 -8.77
C GLY A 19 -3.20 -4.32 -9.63
N LEU A 20 -2.92 -3.30 -10.44
CA LEU A 20 -3.92 -2.70 -11.33
C LEU A 20 -3.87 -3.24 -12.77
N THR A 21 -2.76 -3.86 -13.18
CA THR A 21 -2.50 -4.25 -14.58
C THR A 21 -2.17 -5.72 -14.78
N GLY A 22 -2.20 -6.53 -13.73
CA GLY A 22 -1.84 -7.94 -13.81
C GLY A 22 -1.35 -8.49 -12.48
N PRO A 23 -0.95 -9.78 -12.45
CA PRO A 23 -0.34 -10.39 -11.28
C PRO A 23 1.00 -9.73 -10.96
N PHE A 24 1.36 -9.72 -9.68
CA PHE A 24 2.68 -9.33 -9.22
C PHE A 24 3.71 -10.38 -9.66
N ASP A 25 4.85 -9.94 -10.18
CA ASP A 25 5.92 -10.78 -10.70
C ASP A 25 6.81 -11.42 -9.62
N GLY A 26 6.62 -11.01 -8.36
CA GLY A 26 7.37 -11.52 -7.21
C GLY A 26 8.57 -10.67 -6.83
N ASP A 27 8.90 -9.60 -7.56
CA ASP A 27 10.01 -8.71 -7.21
C ASP A 27 9.62 -7.71 -6.12
N MET A 28 9.65 -8.20 -4.87
CA MET A 28 9.38 -7.37 -3.70
C MET A 28 10.43 -6.25 -3.56
N GLY A 29 11.70 -6.56 -3.82
CA GLY A 29 12.79 -5.58 -3.70
C GLY A 29 12.59 -4.39 -4.63
N GLY A 30 12.21 -4.66 -5.88
CA GLY A 30 11.90 -3.64 -6.88
C GLY A 30 10.82 -2.65 -6.44
N CYS A 31 9.83 -3.11 -5.68
CA CYS A 31 8.75 -2.26 -5.17
C CYS A 31 9.23 -1.19 -4.18
N PHE A 32 10.31 -1.45 -3.43
CA PHE A 32 10.86 -0.56 -2.39
C PHE A 32 12.08 0.25 -2.83
N LEU A 33 12.64 0.00 -4.03
CA LEU A 33 13.84 0.72 -4.49
C LEU A 33 13.67 2.24 -4.41
N GLY A 34 14.60 2.88 -3.71
CA GLY A 34 14.61 4.34 -3.48
C GLY A 34 13.61 4.85 -2.42
N GLN A 35 12.89 3.96 -1.73
CA GLN A 35 11.97 4.31 -0.64
C GLN A 35 12.56 3.90 0.71
N GLY A 36 12.42 4.77 1.71
CA GLY A 36 12.93 4.56 3.07
C GLY A 36 11.86 4.23 4.11
N ASN A 37 10.58 4.12 3.72
CA ASN A 37 9.48 3.97 4.67
C ASN A 37 9.34 2.54 5.23
N GLY A 38 9.74 1.51 4.47
CA GLY A 38 9.68 0.10 4.87
C GLY A 38 8.29 -0.52 5.02
N LEU A 39 7.21 0.23 4.77
CA LEU A 39 5.82 -0.19 4.97
C LEU A 39 5.04 -0.29 3.66
N CYS A 40 5.32 0.60 2.70
CA CYS A 40 4.70 0.60 1.38
C CYS A 40 5.72 0.85 0.28
N GLY A 41 5.79 -0.08 -0.67
CA GLY A 41 6.56 0.03 -1.89
C GLY A 41 5.66 0.42 -3.07
N ALA A 42 5.91 1.58 -3.67
CA ALA A 42 5.13 2.10 -4.81
C ALA A 42 5.97 2.39 -6.07
N ARG A 43 7.22 1.88 -6.13
CA ARG A 43 8.15 2.15 -7.23
C ARG A 43 7.69 1.53 -8.54
N VAL A 44 7.15 0.32 -8.47
CA VAL A 44 6.66 -0.41 -9.64
C VAL A 44 5.31 0.19 -10.05
N PRO A 45 5.16 0.68 -11.29
CA PRO A 45 3.89 1.22 -11.75
C PRO A 45 2.76 0.21 -11.60
N ALA A 46 1.57 0.69 -11.24
CA ALA A 46 0.38 -0.11 -11.02
C ALA A 46 0.47 -1.17 -9.89
N ILE A 47 1.54 -1.18 -9.10
CA ILE A 47 1.70 -2.04 -7.93
C ILE A 47 1.92 -1.23 -6.66
N LEU A 48 1.14 -1.53 -5.63
CA LEU A 48 1.42 -1.12 -4.25
C LEU A 48 1.72 -2.37 -3.44
N PHE A 49 2.93 -2.47 -2.93
CA PHE A 49 3.34 -3.56 -2.04
C PHE A 49 3.28 -3.08 -0.59
N LEU A 50 2.76 -3.90 0.30
CA LEU A 50 2.54 -3.58 1.71
C LEU A 50 3.29 -4.60 2.56
N VAL A 51 4.02 -4.08 3.53
CA VAL A 51 4.60 -4.87 4.61
C VAL A 51 3.85 -4.54 5.88
N THR A 52 3.36 -5.58 6.54
CA THR A 52 2.67 -5.50 7.82
C THR A 52 3.46 -6.33 8.83
N GLY A 53 3.38 -6.00 10.11
CA GLY A 53 3.99 -6.85 11.12
C GLY A 53 3.11 -8.04 11.56
N LEU A 54 1.88 -8.16 11.02
CA LEU A 54 1.08 -9.37 11.18
C LEU A 54 1.51 -10.40 10.11
N HIS A 55 2.07 -11.53 10.53
CA HIS A 55 2.52 -12.54 9.56
C HIS A 55 1.35 -13.14 8.75
N THR A 56 0.28 -13.57 9.41
CA THR A 56 -0.91 -14.12 8.74
C THR A 56 -2.17 -13.67 9.48
N GLY A 57 -3.19 -13.22 8.75
CA GLY A 57 -4.48 -12.86 9.31
C GLY A 57 -5.12 -11.66 8.61
N VAL A 58 -5.94 -10.90 9.33
CA VAL A 58 -6.71 -9.78 8.76
C VAL A 58 -6.16 -8.43 9.22
N VAL A 59 -5.94 -7.51 8.28
CA VAL A 59 -5.53 -6.14 8.54
C VAL A 59 -6.57 -5.17 7.97
N GLY A 60 -6.86 -4.08 8.69
CA GLY A 60 -7.69 -2.99 8.19
C GLY A 60 -6.85 -2.03 7.34
N ILE A 61 -7.41 -1.44 6.28
CA ILE A 61 -6.64 -0.53 5.44
C ILE A 61 -7.54 0.50 4.76
N ASP A 62 -7.04 1.73 4.74
CA ASP A 62 -7.76 2.92 4.25
C ASP A 62 -6.90 3.65 3.23
N ILE A 63 -7.05 3.28 1.98
CA ILE A 63 -6.29 3.87 0.88
C ILE A 63 -7.01 5.10 0.40
N ARG A 64 -6.37 6.25 0.57
CA ARG A 64 -6.90 7.54 0.14
C ARG A 64 -5.94 8.22 -0.83
N LEU A 65 -6.52 8.88 -1.81
CA LEU A 65 -5.82 9.76 -2.71
C LEU A 65 -5.95 11.19 -2.18
N CYS A 66 -4.82 11.87 -2.00
CA CYS A 66 -4.79 13.27 -1.61
C CYS A 66 -4.18 14.11 -2.74
N ASP A 67 -4.83 15.23 -3.00
CA ASP A 67 -4.46 16.28 -3.95
C ASP A 67 -3.58 17.36 -3.31
N ALA A 68 -3.61 17.44 -1.97
CA ALA A 68 -2.75 18.25 -1.13
C ALA A 68 -2.26 17.43 0.07
N GLU A 69 -1.31 17.98 0.84
CA GLU A 69 -0.87 17.37 2.09
C GLU A 69 -2.05 17.22 3.06
N PRO A 70 -2.45 15.99 3.45
CA PRO A 70 -3.53 15.79 4.41
C PRO A 70 -3.06 16.14 5.83
N ALA A 71 -3.99 16.61 6.66
CA ALA A 71 -3.74 16.77 8.08
C ALA A 71 -3.29 15.43 8.70
N LEU A 72 -2.24 15.46 9.51
CA LEU A 72 -1.81 14.31 10.27
C LEU A 72 -2.85 14.06 11.37
N ASP A 73 -3.45 12.88 11.34
CA ASP A 73 -4.33 12.40 12.38
C ASP A 73 -3.51 11.47 13.29
N GLU A 74 -3.37 11.84 14.57
CA GLU A 74 -2.60 11.06 15.54
C GLU A 74 -3.33 9.78 15.98
N GLY A 75 -4.58 9.58 15.57
CA GLY A 75 -5.38 8.37 15.83
C GLY A 75 -5.02 7.17 14.96
N TRP A 76 -3.92 7.22 14.20
CA TRP A 76 -3.42 6.12 13.37
C TRP A 76 -2.11 5.57 13.92
N GLU A 77 -1.99 4.24 13.96
CA GLU A 77 -0.77 3.58 14.45
C GLU A 77 0.44 3.84 13.53
N GLU A 78 0.24 3.82 12.21
CA GLU A 78 1.29 4.02 11.20
C GLU A 78 0.71 4.77 9.99
N ILE A 79 1.46 5.73 9.42
CA ILE A 79 1.07 6.47 8.22
C ILE A 79 2.26 6.52 7.26
N VAL A 80 2.03 6.21 5.98
CA VAL A 80 3.08 6.27 4.96
C VAL A 80 2.64 7.03 3.71
N GLU A 81 3.43 8.04 3.34
CA GLU A 81 3.27 8.71 2.04
C GLU A 81 4.13 8.01 0.98
N VAL A 82 3.53 7.71 -0.16
CA VAL A 82 4.24 7.22 -1.34
C VAL A 82 3.79 7.95 -2.60
N SER A 83 4.67 8.05 -3.59
CA SER A 83 4.28 8.47 -4.94
C SER A 83 3.99 7.22 -5.77
N PHE A 84 2.86 7.21 -6.49
CA PHE A 84 2.37 6.03 -7.19
C PHE A 84 1.89 6.40 -8.58
N SER A 85 2.28 5.60 -9.58
CA SER A 85 1.88 5.80 -10.97
C SER A 85 0.98 4.66 -11.42
N ALA A 86 -0.21 4.98 -11.93
CA ALA A 86 -1.19 4.02 -12.42
C ALA A 86 -1.82 4.47 -13.74
N PRO A 87 -2.15 3.52 -14.65
CA PRO A 87 -2.90 3.84 -15.86
C PRO A 87 -4.34 4.25 -15.55
N VAL A 88 -4.87 5.17 -16.35
CA VAL A 88 -6.19 5.77 -16.16
C VAL A 88 -7.32 4.79 -16.41
N GLY A 89 -8.37 4.86 -15.58
CA GLY A 89 -9.64 4.15 -15.80
C GLY A 89 -9.56 2.64 -15.53
N ARG A 90 -8.44 2.13 -15.01
CA ARG A 90 -8.35 0.72 -14.61
C ARG A 90 -8.84 0.54 -13.20
N SER A 91 -9.60 -0.52 -13.03
CA SER A 91 -9.92 -1.07 -11.73
C SER A 91 -8.96 -2.22 -11.42
N GLY A 92 -8.24 -2.11 -10.31
CA GLY A 92 -7.35 -3.17 -9.85
C GLY A 92 -8.07 -4.20 -9.00
N TRP A 93 -7.35 -5.28 -8.72
CA TRP A 93 -7.81 -6.34 -7.86
C TRP A 93 -6.95 -6.43 -6.61
N TRP A 94 -7.61 -6.59 -5.48
CA TRP A 94 -6.97 -6.84 -4.21
C TRP A 94 -7.70 -7.96 -3.49
N SER A 95 -7.07 -9.14 -3.38
CA SER A 95 -7.66 -10.25 -2.61
C SER A 95 -9.12 -10.54 -3.02
N GLY A 96 -9.42 -10.44 -4.33
CA GLY A 96 -10.77 -10.61 -4.89
C GLY A 96 -11.70 -9.38 -4.86
N ARG A 97 -11.28 -8.23 -4.33
CA ARG A 97 -12.06 -6.98 -4.34
C ARG A 97 -11.58 -6.01 -5.42
N ARG A 98 -12.54 -5.33 -6.06
CA ARG A 98 -12.31 -4.36 -7.13
C ARG A 98 -12.06 -2.97 -6.54
N MET A 99 -10.97 -2.34 -6.95
CA MET A 99 -10.61 -0.98 -6.52
C MET A 99 -10.68 -0.04 -7.72
N ARG A 100 -11.30 1.14 -7.59
CA ARG A 100 -11.31 2.13 -8.68
C ARG A 100 -10.13 3.07 -8.52
N VAL A 101 -9.34 3.21 -9.59
CA VAL A 101 -8.27 4.20 -9.64
C VAL A 101 -8.66 5.26 -10.67
N CYS A 102 -8.94 6.47 -10.17
CA CYS A 102 -9.04 7.65 -11.03
C CYS A 102 -7.64 7.99 -11.53
N GLY A 103 -7.45 7.96 -12.84
CA GLY A 103 -6.11 8.00 -13.40
C GLY A 103 -5.49 9.38 -13.47
N CYS A 104 -4.37 9.56 -12.77
CA CYS A 104 -3.39 10.61 -13.02
C CYS A 104 -2.02 10.13 -12.51
N ARG A 105 -0.95 10.92 -12.70
CA ARG A 105 0.27 10.77 -11.88
C ARG A 105 -0.10 11.21 -10.46
N LEU A 106 -0.32 10.25 -9.56
CA LEU A 106 -0.85 10.52 -8.23
C LEU A 106 0.29 10.55 -7.19
N ARG A 107 0.12 11.37 -6.16
CA ARG A 107 0.83 11.20 -4.89
C ARG A 107 -0.16 10.67 -3.85
N PRO A 108 -0.57 9.39 -3.91
CA PRO A 108 -1.49 8.86 -2.92
C PRO A 108 -0.75 8.70 -1.59
N ARG A 109 -1.22 9.36 -0.54
CA ARG A 109 -0.85 8.98 0.82
C ARG A 109 -1.58 7.69 1.17
N LEU A 110 -0.82 6.62 1.36
CA LEU A 110 -1.39 5.37 1.84
C LEU A 110 -1.50 5.42 3.36
N ILE A 111 -2.73 5.49 3.87
CA ILE A 111 -2.98 5.43 5.30
C ILE A 111 -3.34 3.96 5.60
N VAL A 112 -2.60 3.32 6.50
CA VAL A 112 -2.86 1.92 6.86
C VAL A 112 -3.15 1.83 8.35
N ARG A 113 -4.20 1.11 8.73
CA ARG A 113 -4.56 0.92 10.14
C ARG A 113 -4.34 -0.50 10.58
N GLY A 114 -3.54 -0.71 11.63
CA GLY A 114 -3.31 -2.05 12.17
C GLY A 114 -2.08 -2.75 11.59
N ILE A 115 -1.10 -2.00 11.08
CA ILE A 115 0.27 -2.51 11.02
C ILE A 115 0.82 -2.45 12.45
N ARG A 116 0.47 -3.43 13.29
CA ARG A 116 1.27 -3.70 14.48
C ARG A 116 2.65 -4.12 14.00
N ARG A 117 3.71 -3.39 14.37
CA ARG A 117 5.11 -3.85 14.22
C ARG A 117 5.31 -5.16 14.98
N GLY A 118 5.06 -6.29 14.33
CA GLY A 118 5.74 -7.54 14.63
C GLY A 118 7.24 -7.34 14.37
N GLY A 119 8.04 -7.40 15.42
CA GLY A 119 9.44 -6.98 15.42
C GLY A 119 10.29 -7.70 14.38
N TRP A 120 10.55 -7.03 13.26
CA TRP A 120 11.61 -7.45 12.33
C TRP A 120 12.95 -6.89 12.85
N ARG A 121 13.77 -7.77 13.42
CA ARG A 121 15.15 -7.43 13.82
C ARG A 121 16.03 -7.36 12.57
N ARG A 122 16.82 -6.28 12.51
CA ARG A 122 17.80 -5.93 11.47
C ARG A 122 18.68 -7.11 11.08
N GLY A 123 18.87 -7.29 9.78
CA GLY A 123 19.82 -8.25 9.24
C GLY A 123 19.93 -8.23 7.73
N MET A 124 20.24 -7.09 7.13
CA MET A 124 20.82 -7.03 5.78
C MET A 124 22.03 -6.09 5.84
N ARG A 125 23.21 -6.70 5.78
CA ARG A 125 24.51 -6.09 5.50
C ARG A 125 25.04 -6.75 4.23
#